data_AF-A0A124GQX8-F1
#
_entry.id   AF-A0A124GQX8-F1
#
_cell.length_a   1.000
_cell.length_b   1.000
_cell.length_c   1.000
_cell.angle_alpha   90.00
_cell.angle_beta   90.00
_cell.angle_gamma   90.00
#
_symmetry.space_group_name_H-M   'P 1'
#
loop_
_entity.id
_entity.type
_entity.pdbx_description
1 polymer ?
#
loop_
_entity_poly.entity_id
_entity_poly.type
_entity_poly.pdbx_seq_one_letter_code
_entity_poly.pdbx_strand_id
1 'polypeptide(L)'
;MADFNAIAQQFVQFYYQTFDGNRAGLAGLYRDQSMLTFETSSVQGVSAITEKLSALPFQKVQHQIATFDAQPSSGDGIVVLVTGALLVC
;
A
#
# COMPACT_ATOMS: atom_id res chain seq x y z
N MET A 1 13.87 -12.24 -17.20
CA MET A 1 12.67 -11.62 -16.59
C MET A 1 13.13 -10.96 -15.31
N ALA A 2 12.80 -9.68 -15.09
CA ALA A 2 13.10 -9.05 -13.81
C ALA A 2 12.47 -9.89 -12.69
N ASP A 3 13.17 -10.03 -11.57
CA ASP A 3 12.68 -10.80 -10.43
C ASP A 3 11.49 -10.04 -9.81
N PHE A 4 10.29 -10.35 -10.28
CA PHE A 4 9.05 -9.72 -9.84
C PHE A 4 8.85 -9.86 -8.33
N ASN A 5 9.35 -10.95 -7.74
CA ASN A 5 9.25 -11.21 -6.32
C ASN A 5 10.12 -10.22 -5.54
N ALA A 6 11.37 -10.01 -5.99
CA ALA A 6 12.26 -9.00 -5.39
C ALA A 6 11.70 -7.57 -5.51
N ILE A 7 11.13 -7.20 -6.67
CA ILE A 7 10.50 -5.89 -6.88
C ILE A 7 9.33 -5.69 -5.92
N ALA A 8 8.45 -6.69 -5.84
CA ALA A 8 7.26 -6.62 -5.01
C ALA A 8 7.60 -6.61 -3.50
N GLN A 9 8.64 -7.33 -3.09
CA GLN A 9 9.16 -7.28 -1.71
C GLN A 9 9.67 -5.87 -1.36
N GLN A 10 10.45 -5.25 -2.24
CA GLN A 10 10.92 -3.87 -2.04
C GLN A 10 9.77 -2.87 -2.00
N PHE A 11 8.78 -3.03 -2.89
CA PHE A 11 7.59 -2.20 -2.91
C PHE A 11 6.81 -2.29 -1.60
N VAL A 12 6.57 -3.49 -1.10
CA VAL A 12 5.84 -3.73 0.15
C VAL A 12 6.57 -3.13 1.35
N GLN A 13 7.89 -3.33 1.44
CA GLN A 13 8.69 -2.75 2.50
C GLN A 13 8.62 -1.22 2.47
N PHE A 14 8.82 -0.61 1.30
CA PHE A 14 8.75 0.84 1.12
C PHE A 14 7.35 1.38 1.46
N TYR A 15 6.29 0.71 0.99
CA TYR A 15 4.91 1.13 1.18
C TYR A 15 4.55 1.18 2.67
N TYR A 16 4.78 0.10 3.42
CA TYR A 16 4.41 0.05 4.84
C TYR A 16 5.32 0.93 5.70
N GLN A 17 6.62 1.01 5.40
CA GLN A 17 7.52 1.92 6.12
C GLN A 17 7.12 3.39 5.92
N THR A 18 6.73 3.75 4.70
CA THR A 18 6.23 5.10 4.39
C THR A 18 4.87 5.35 5.03
N PHE A 19 3.99 4.34 5.06
CA PHE A 19 2.70 4.44 5.75
C PHE A 19 2.86 4.71 7.25
N ASP A 20 3.78 4.01 7.91
CA ASP A 20 4.00 4.11 9.36
C ASP A 20 4.67 5.43 9.76
N GLY A 21 5.53 5.98 8.89
CA GLY A 21 6.30 7.20 9.17
C GLY A 21 5.75 8.49 8.55
N ASN A 22 5.41 8.49 7.26
CA ASN A 22 4.97 9.67 6.51
C ASN A 22 3.98 9.30 5.39
N ARG A 23 2.69 9.20 5.74
CA ARG A 23 1.61 8.80 4.82
C ARG A 23 1.51 9.66 3.56
N ALA A 24 1.86 10.95 3.65
CA ALA A 24 1.85 11.84 2.49
C ALA A 24 2.86 11.41 1.40
N GLY A 25 3.92 10.68 1.78
CA GLY A 25 4.90 10.13 0.84
C GLY A 25 4.35 9.04 -0.08
N LEU A 26 3.17 8.47 0.22
CA LEU A 26 2.53 7.45 -0.62
C LEU A 26 1.87 8.03 -1.86
N ALA A 27 1.62 9.34 -1.93
CA ALA A 27 0.94 9.97 -3.06
C ALA A 27 1.60 9.65 -4.42
N GLY A 28 2.94 9.60 -4.45
CA GLY A 28 3.71 9.29 -5.66
C GLY A 28 3.59 7.84 -6.15
N LEU A 29 3.03 6.93 -5.35
CA LEU A 29 2.78 5.54 -5.75
C LEU A 29 1.44 5.37 -6.47
N TYR A 30 0.55 6.35 -6.37
CA TYR A 30 -0.77 6.32 -6.99
C TYR A 30 -0.79 7.17 -8.26
N ARG A 31 -1.75 6.87 -9.15
CA ARG A 31 -2.05 7.62 -10.38
C ARG A 31 -3.49 8.10 -10.35
N ASP A 32 -3.87 8.95 -11.30
CA ASP A 32 -5.21 9.55 -11.35
C ASP A 32 -6.35 8.52 -11.45
N GLN A 33 -6.08 7.35 -12.04
CA GLN A 33 -7.03 6.25 -12.14
C GLN A 33 -6.89 5.20 -11.02
N SER A 34 -5.95 5.37 -10.09
CA SER A 34 -5.79 4.45 -8.96
C SER A 34 -7.02 4.47 -8.06
N MET A 35 -7.30 3.32 -7.45
CA MET A 35 -8.41 3.16 -6.51
C MET A 35 -7.88 2.56 -5.21
N LEU A 36 -8.43 3.03 -4.09
CA LEU A 36 -8.20 2.46 -2.76
C LEU A 36 -9.55 2.12 -2.16
N THR A 37 -9.67 0.91 -1.59
CA THR A 37 -10.82 0.54 -0.77
C THR A 37 -10.34 0.22 0.64
N PHE A 38 -10.92 0.89 1.64
CA PHE A 38 -10.60 0.70 3.04
C PHE A 38 -11.90 0.57 3.85
N GLU A 39 -12.06 -0.53 4.59
CA GLU A 39 -13.24 -0.80 5.44
C GLU A 39 -14.57 -0.50 4.70
N THR A 40 -14.77 -1.07 3.51
CA THR A 40 -15.92 -0.86 2.60
C THR A 40 -16.00 0.48 1.86
N SER A 41 -15.19 1.47 2.24
CA SER A 41 -15.16 2.79 1.59
C SER A 41 -14.15 2.80 0.44
N SER A 42 -14.63 2.98 -0.79
CA SER A 42 -13.79 3.10 -1.99
C SER A 42 -13.62 4.57 -2.40
N VAL A 43 -12.40 4.92 -2.78
CA VAL A 43 -12.04 6.24 -3.35
C VAL A 43 -11.19 6.05 -4.60
N GLN A 44 -11.24 7.03 -5.51
CA GLN A 44 -10.48 7.04 -6.75
C GLN A 44 -9.67 8.34 -6.87
N GLY A 45 -8.44 8.22 -7.39
CA GLY A 45 -7.54 9.33 -7.66
C GLY A 45 -6.59 9.66 -6.50
N VAL A 46 -5.42 10.18 -6.84
CA VAL A 46 -4.31 10.42 -5.90
C VAL A 46 -4.72 11.31 -4.73
N SER A 47 -5.45 12.40 -5.01
CA SER A 47 -5.90 13.35 -3.99
C SER A 47 -6.82 12.67 -2.97
N ALA A 48 -7.86 11.97 -3.43
CA ALA A 48 -8.82 11.31 -2.56
C ALA A 48 -8.19 10.16 -1.75
N ILE A 49 -7.26 9.42 -2.36
CA ILE A 49 -6.50 8.37 -1.68
C ILE A 49 -5.65 8.97 -0.55
N THR A 50 -4.88 10.03 -0.85
CA THR A 50 -3.99 10.66 0.14
C THR A 50 -4.77 11.29 1.28
N GLU A 51 -5.91 11.93 0.98
CA GLU A 51 -6.83 12.46 1.99
C GLU A 51 -7.41 11.35 2.86
N LYS A 52 -7.88 10.24 2.25
CA LYS A 52 -8.43 9.09 2.99
C LYS A 52 -7.38 8.49 3.93
N LEU A 53 -6.15 8.32 3.47
CA LEU A 53 -5.03 7.81 4.28
C LEU A 53 -4.66 8.74 5.44
N SER A 54 -4.76 10.06 5.23
CA SER A 54 -4.48 11.08 6.25
C SER A 54 -5.61 11.22 7.27
N ALA A 55 -6.86 10.93 6.87
CA ALA A 55 -8.05 11.01 7.72
C ALA A 55 -8.24 9.77 8.61
N LEU A 56 -7.40 8.74 8.49
CA LEU A 56 -7.49 7.56 9.35
C LEU A 56 -7.23 7.96 10.82
N PRO A 57 -8.02 7.43 11.78
CA PRO A 57 -7.97 7.85 13.18
C PRO A 57 -6.73 7.35 13.94
N PHE A 58 -5.64 7.00 13.24
CA PHE A 58 -4.46 6.41 13.83
C PHE A 58 -3.34 7.45 13.98
N GLN A 59 -2.96 7.72 15.24
CA GLN A 59 -1.83 8.60 15.54
C GLN A 59 -0.49 7.94 15.19
N LYS A 60 -0.29 6.70 15.65
CA LYS A 60 0.90 5.90 15.33
C LYS A 60 0.49 4.48 15.01
N VAL A 61 0.98 3.97 13.88
CA VAL A 61 0.75 2.60 13.45
C VAL A 61 2.07 1.92 13.13
N GLN A 62 2.09 0.61 13.31
CA GLN A 62 3.16 -0.25 12.84
C GLN A 62 2.55 -1.45 12.12
N HIS A 63 2.87 -1.61 10.84
CA HIS A 63 2.48 -2.79 10.09
C HIS A 63 3.46 -3.93 10.34
N GLN A 64 2.94 -5.06 10.82
CA GLN A 64 3.69 -6.32 10.89
C GLN A 64 3.23 -7.26 9.78
N ILE A 65 4.09 -7.46 8.80
CA ILE A 65 3.85 -8.38 7.70
C ILE A 65 4.06 -9.81 8.20
N ALA A 66 3.06 -10.68 8.01
CA ALA A 66 3.12 -12.10 8.34
C ALA A 66 3.42 -12.93 7.10
N THR A 67 2.60 -12.78 6.05
CA THR A 67 2.82 -13.43 4.75
C THR A 67 2.74 -12.42 3.62
N PHE A 68 3.43 -12.73 2.53
CA PHE A 68 3.45 -11.95 1.32
C PHE A 68 3.58 -12.91 0.14
N ASP A 69 2.70 -12.73 -0.85
CA ASP A 69 2.69 -13.51 -2.09
C ASP A 69 2.63 -12.54 -3.27
N ALA A 70 3.49 -12.76 -4.27
CA ALA A 70 3.52 -11.96 -5.49
C ALA A 70 3.32 -12.85 -6.72
N GLN A 71 2.52 -12.37 -7.66
CA GLN A 71 2.29 -13.02 -8.94
C GLN A 71 2.38 -12.01 -10.07
N PRO A 72 2.96 -12.37 -11.23
CA PRO A 72 2.89 -11.54 -12.41
C PRO A 72 1.42 -11.40 -12.87
N SER A 73 1.05 -10.19 -13.28
CA SER A 73 -0.27 -9.85 -13.83
C SER A 73 -0.19 -9.65 -15.33
N SER A 74 -1.35 -9.56 -15.99
CA SER A 74 -1.43 -9.12 -17.39
C SER A 74 -0.86 -7.70 -17.56
N GLY A 75 -0.13 -7.47 -18.65
CA GLY A 75 0.39 -6.14 -19.00
C GLY A 75 1.60 -5.69 -18.17
N ASP A 76 2.54 -6.60 -17.87
CA ASP A 76 3.77 -6.36 -17.10
C ASP A 76 3.54 -5.84 -15.67
N GLY A 77 2.33 -6.03 -15.13
CA GLY A 77 1.99 -5.72 -13.75
C GLY A 77 2.40 -6.84 -12.77
N ILE A 78 2.32 -6.54 -11.48
CA ILE A 78 2.49 -7.52 -10.40
C ILE A 78 1.30 -7.38 -9.45
N VAL A 79 0.63 -8.50 -9.17
CA VAL A 79 -0.36 -8.58 -8.08
C VAL A 79 0.35 -9.01 -6.82
N VAL A 80 0.08 -8.29 -5.74
CA VAL A 80 0.67 -8.53 -4.44
C VAL A 80 -0.43 -8.73 -3.41
N LEU A 81 -0.37 -9.84 -2.69
CA LEU A 81 -1.21 -10.12 -1.53
C LEU A 81 -0.35 -10.08 -0.27
N VAL A 82 -0.75 -9.27 0.71
CA VAL A 82 -0.07 -9.17 2.01
C VAL A 82 -1.06 -9.51 3.10
N THR A 83 -0.64 -10.35 4.05
CA THR A 83 -1.38 -10.58 5.29
C THR A 83 -0.48 -10.25 6.48
N GLY A 84 -1.09 -9.81 7.58
CA GLY A 84 -0.34 -9.33 8.72
C GLY A 84 -1.22 -8.73 9.81
N ALA A 85 -0.58 -8.05 10.75
CA ALA A 85 -1.23 -7.33 11.82
C ALA A 85 -0.92 -5.83 11.74
N LEU A 86 -1.90 -5.02 12.10
CA LEU A 86 -1.74 -3.58 12.30
C LEU A 86 -1.67 -3.33 13.81
N LEU A 87 -0.53 -2.87 14.31
CA LEU A 87 -0.42 -2.41 15.69
C LEU A 87 -0.76 -0.92 15.73
N VAL A 88 -1.70 -0.57 16.59
CA VAL A 88 -2.11 0.81 16.85
C VAL A 88 -1.66 1.15 18.28
N CYS A 89 -0.86 2.20 18.42
CA CYS A 89 -0.30 2.66 19.70
C CYS A 89 -0.86 4.02 20.09
#